data_AF-W4RVD5-F1
#
_entry.id   AF-W4RVD5-F1
#
_cell.length_a   1.000
_cell.length_b   1.000
_cell.length_c   1.000
_cell.angle_alpha   90.00
_cell.angle_beta   90.00
_cell.angle_gamma   90.00
#
_symmetry.space_group_name_H-M   'P 1'
#
loop_
_entity.id
_entity.type
_entity.pdbx_description
1 polymer ?
#
loop_
_entity_poly.entity_id
_entity_poly.type
_entity_poly.pdbx_seq_one_letter_code
_entity_poly.pdbx_strand_id
1 'polypeptide(L)'
;MKTLYRKFIIATLLILGISIVIAFILANWVYMTSTRERIDSQNVKVAEEVASSLEQMHSTSHISFTGYLDSISKLGYQLYVLSDSGEEFFFGEPFSKKTFLMTL
;
A
#
# COMPACT_ATOMS: atom_id res chain seq x y z
N MET A 1 0.17 -21.65 -56.64
CA MET A 1 0.11 -22.36 -55.34
C MET A 1 0.65 -21.58 -54.13
N LYS A 2 1.39 -20.46 -54.29
CA LYS A 2 1.96 -19.70 -53.15
C LYS A 2 0.95 -18.86 -52.34
N THR A 3 -0.25 -18.61 -52.87
CA THR A 3 -1.25 -17.69 -52.29
C THR A 3 -2.07 -18.30 -51.16
N LEU A 4 -2.31 -19.62 -51.18
CA LEU A 4 -3.13 -20.30 -50.17
C LEU A 4 -2.36 -20.49 -48.86
N TYR A 5 -1.09 -20.92 -48.95
CA TYR A 5 -0.20 -21.08 -47.82
C TYR A 5 0.05 -19.77 -47.07
N ARG A 6 0.24 -18.66 -47.82
CA ARG A 6 0.41 -17.32 -47.23
C ARG A 6 -0.83 -16.86 -46.47
N LYS A 7 -2.03 -17.12 -47.00
CA LYS A 7 -3.29 -16.76 -46.33
C LYS A 7 -3.47 -17.53 -45.02
N PHE A 8 -3.08 -18.80 -44.99
CA PHE A 8 -3.18 -19.63 -43.79
C PHE A 8 -2.24 -19.12 -42.68
N ILE A 9 -0.97 -18.84 -43.01
CA ILE A 9 0.01 -18.30 -42.05
C ILE A 9 -0.46 -16.96 -41.47
N ILE A 10 -0.96 -16.05 -42.31
CA ILE A 10 -1.44 -14.74 -41.86
C ILE A 10 -2.65 -14.90 -40.93
N ALA A 11 -3.58 -15.79 -41.26
CA ALA A 11 -4.74 -16.07 -40.41
C ALA A 11 -4.31 -16.64 -39.04
N THR A 12 -3.36 -17.58 -39.01
CA THR A 12 -2.84 -18.13 -37.76
C THR A 12 -2.15 -17.06 -36.91
N LEU A 13 -1.31 -16.21 -37.51
CA LEU A 13 -0.64 -15.12 -36.80
C LEU A 13 -1.64 -14.09 -36.26
N LEU A 14 -2.69 -13.77 -37.02
CA LEU A 14 -3.75 -12.87 -36.57
C LEU A 14 -4.50 -13.45 -35.36
N ILE A 15 -4.89 -14.73 -35.42
CA ILE A 15 -5.59 -15.39 -34.32
C ILE A 15 -4.71 -15.44 -33.07
N LEU A 16 -3.41 -15.76 -33.23
CA LEU A 16 -2.46 -15.79 -32.12
C LEU A 16 -2.28 -14.39 -31.50
N GLY A 17 -2.13 -13.36 -32.34
CA GLY A 17 -1.98 -11.97 -31.89
C GLY A 17 -3.22 -11.47 -31.16
N ILE A 18 -4.40 -11.71 -31.70
CA ILE A 18 -5.68 -11.35 -31.07
C ILE A 18 -5.84 -12.07 -29.72
N SER A 19 -5.47 -13.35 -29.64
CA SER A 19 -5.52 -14.12 -28.40
C SER A 19 -4.66 -13.51 -27.29
N ILE A 20 -3.45 -13.04 -27.63
CA ILE A 20 -2.55 -12.38 -26.67
C ILE A 20 -3.18 -11.08 -26.17
N VAL A 21 -3.72 -10.24 -27.07
CA VAL A 21 -4.37 -8.98 -26.69
C VAL A 21 -5.57 -9.23 -25.78
N ILE A 22 -6.41 -10.22 -26.10
CA ILE A 22 -7.54 -10.62 -25.27
C ILE A 22 -7.07 -11.08 -23.88
N ALA A 23 -6.04 -11.92 -23.81
CA ALA A 23 -5.48 -12.39 -22.54
C ALA A 23 -4.95 -11.23 -21.68
N PHE A 24 -4.29 -10.24 -22.27
CA PHE A 24 -3.86 -9.03 -21.56
C PHE A 24 -5.04 -8.21 -21.03
N ILE A 25 -6.11 -8.04 -21.82
CA ILE A 25 -7.31 -7.31 -21.38
C ILE A 25 -7.98 -8.04 -20.22
N LEU A 26 -8.16 -9.36 -20.32
CA LEU A 26 -8.74 -10.18 -19.24
C LEU A 26 -7.87 -10.18 -17.98
N ALA A 27 -6.55 -10.31 -18.11
CA ALA A 27 -5.65 -10.25 -16.96
C ALA A 27 -5.72 -8.89 -16.25
N ASN A 28 -5.77 -7.79 -17.01
CA ASN A 28 -5.95 -6.46 -16.46
C ASN A 28 -7.35 -6.28 -15.83
N TRP A 29 -8.39 -6.85 -16.42
CA TRP A 29 -9.74 -6.81 -15.86
C TRP A 29 -9.83 -7.59 -14.56
N VAL A 30 -9.32 -8.82 -14.52
CA VAL A 30 -9.26 -9.67 -13.31
C VAL A 30 -8.45 -8.97 -12.22
N TYR A 31 -7.32 -8.36 -12.59
CA TYR A 31 -6.52 -7.56 -11.67
C TYR A 31 -7.34 -6.39 -11.09
N MET A 32 -8.08 -5.67 -11.95
CA MET A 32 -8.91 -4.56 -11.53
C MET A 32 -10.09 -5.01 -10.65
N THR A 33 -10.79 -6.09 -10.97
CA THR A 33 -11.96 -6.56 -10.21
C THR A 33 -11.56 -7.19 -8.87
N SER A 34 -10.49 -7.99 -8.84
CA SER A 34 -10.03 -8.62 -7.59
C SER A 34 -9.31 -7.63 -6.67
N THR A 35 -8.74 -6.55 -7.21
CA THR A 35 -7.98 -5.56 -6.42
C THR A 35 -8.82 -4.34 -6.05
N ARG A 36 -9.78 -3.88 -6.87
CA ARG A 36 -10.57 -2.67 -6.54
C ARG A 36 -11.65 -2.86 -5.49
N GLU A 37 -12.38 -3.98 -5.45
CA GLU A 37 -13.43 -4.15 -4.42
C GLU A 37 -12.85 -4.28 -3.00
N ARG A 38 -11.61 -4.76 -2.89
CA ARG A 38 -10.93 -4.95 -1.60
C ARG A 38 -10.05 -3.77 -1.18
N ILE A 39 -9.47 -3.03 -2.13
CA ILE A 39 -8.70 -1.82 -1.82
C ILE A 39 -9.60 -0.63 -1.49
N ASP A 40 -10.74 -0.46 -2.17
CA ASP A 40 -11.59 0.72 -1.93
C ASP A 40 -12.28 0.63 -0.56
N SER A 41 -12.78 -0.55 -0.18
CA SER A 41 -13.45 -0.73 1.12
C SER A 41 -12.50 -0.73 2.32
N GLN A 42 -11.23 -1.14 2.16
CA GLN A 42 -10.24 -1.08 3.24
C GLN A 42 -9.59 0.29 3.35
N ASN A 43 -9.21 0.92 2.24
CA ASN A 43 -8.58 2.24 2.29
C ASN A 43 -9.57 3.32 2.75
N VAL A 44 -10.84 3.24 2.35
CA VAL A 44 -11.86 4.17 2.85
C VAL A 44 -12.10 3.96 4.35
N LYS A 45 -12.19 2.71 4.84
CA LYS A 45 -12.34 2.45 6.28
C LYS A 45 -11.15 2.93 7.11
N VAL A 46 -9.92 2.73 6.61
CA VAL A 46 -8.72 3.23 7.30
C VAL A 46 -8.66 4.75 7.28
N ALA A 47 -9.02 5.39 6.16
CA ALA A 47 -9.10 6.85 6.09
C ALA A 47 -10.21 7.44 7.00
N GLU A 48 -11.36 6.75 7.09
CA GLU A 48 -12.48 7.13 7.94
C GLU A 48 -12.16 6.92 9.44
N GLU A 49 -11.46 5.84 9.80
CA GLU A 49 -10.98 5.59 11.16
C GLU A 49 -9.94 6.63 11.60
N VAL A 50 -9.03 7.02 10.71
CA VAL A 50 -8.06 8.10 10.96
C VAL A 50 -8.76 9.45 11.09
N ALA A 51 -9.71 9.78 10.21
CA ALA A 51 -10.46 11.04 10.25
C ALA A 51 -11.33 11.13 11.53
N SER A 52 -12.04 10.06 11.87
CA SER A 52 -12.87 9.99 13.08
C SER A 52 -12.02 10.06 14.35
N SER A 53 -10.84 9.43 14.36
CA SER A 53 -9.89 9.53 15.47
C SER A 53 -9.36 10.96 15.63
N LEU A 54 -9.08 11.67 14.54
CA LEU A 54 -8.63 13.07 14.55
C LEU A 54 -9.74 14.04 15.00
N GLU A 55 -10.98 13.80 14.58
CA GLU A 55 -12.15 14.60 14.95
C GLU A 55 -12.51 14.43 16.44
N GLN A 56 -12.38 13.20 16.97
CA GLN A 56 -12.45 12.97 18.41
C GLN A 56 -11.24 13.55 19.16
N MET A 57 -10.05 13.60 18.52
CA MET A 57 -8.82 14.15 19.11
C MET A 57 -8.88 15.66 19.37
N HIS A 58 -9.57 16.41 18.51
CA HIS A 58 -9.73 17.85 18.65
C HIS A 58 -10.62 18.26 19.85
N SER A 59 -11.39 17.33 20.41
CA SER A 59 -12.34 17.61 21.50
C SER A 59 -11.76 17.40 22.91
N THR A 60 -10.55 16.83 23.02
CA THR A 60 -9.91 16.53 24.31
C THR A 60 -8.45 16.94 24.26
N SER A 61 -8.16 18.14 24.77
CA SER A 61 -6.84 18.79 24.87
C SER A 61 -5.80 18.05 25.74
N HIS A 62 -5.96 16.75 25.95
CA HIS A 62 -5.15 15.94 26.86
C HIS A 62 -4.99 14.50 26.37
N ILE A 63 -4.96 14.28 25.06
CA ILE A 63 -4.62 12.96 24.52
C ILE A 63 -3.11 12.79 24.63
N SER A 64 -2.74 11.83 25.46
CA SER A 64 -1.38 11.37 25.70
C SER A 64 -0.65 11.22 24.37
N PHE A 65 0.32 12.10 24.13
CA PHE A 65 1.24 12.11 22.98
C PHE A 65 1.73 10.70 22.60
N THR A 66 1.88 9.83 23.60
CA THR A 66 2.19 8.40 23.46
C THR A 66 1.17 7.59 22.64
N GLY A 67 -0.13 7.81 22.81
CA GLY A 67 -1.19 7.07 22.10
C GLY A 67 -1.28 7.44 20.60
N TYR A 68 -0.94 8.70 20.28
CA TYR A 68 -0.83 9.14 18.88
C TYR A 68 0.36 8.46 18.19
N LEU A 69 1.52 8.44 18.84
CA LEU A 69 2.73 7.79 18.32
C LEU A 69 2.56 6.28 18.18
N ASP A 70 1.86 5.62 19.10
CA ASP A 70 1.49 4.20 18.98
C ASP A 70 0.63 3.94 17.74
N SER A 71 -0.34 4.81 17.47
CA SER A 71 -1.23 4.69 16.32
C SER A 71 -0.48 4.83 14.99
N ILE A 72 0.49 5.75 14.91
CA ILE A 72 1.37 5.87 13.73
C ILE A 72 2.23 4.62 13.56
N SER A 73 2.72 4.02 14.66
CA SER A 73 3.57 2.85 14.56
C SER A 73 2.86 1.62 13.96
N LYS A 74 1.53 1.51 14.16
CA LYS A 74 0.68 0.47 13.56
C LYS A 74 0.59 0.57 12.04
N LEU A 75 0.93 1.71 11.45
CA LEU A 75 1.05 1.89 10.00
C LEU A 75 2.39 1.38 9.44
N GLY A 76 3.25 0.79 10.28
CA GLY A 76 4.55 0.24 9.89
C GLY A 76 5.73 1.19 10.07
N TYR A 77 5.52 2.36 10.70
CA TYR A 77 6.59 3.28 11.05
C TYR A 77 7.27 2.87 12.36
N GLN A 78 8.59 3.01 12.42
CA GLN A 78 9.36 2.86 13.65
C GLN A 78 9.75 4.26 14.15
N LEU A 79 9.35 4.60 15.37
CA LEU A 79 9.55 5.94 15.94
C LEU A 79 10.43 5.85 17.19
N TYR A 80 11.41 6.76 17.28
CA TYR A 80 12.24 6.98 18.45
C TYR A 80 12.08 8.43 18.89
N VAL A 81 11.74 8.62 20.17
CA VAL A 81 11.52 9.95 20.75
C VAL A 81 12.43 10.09 21.97
N LEU A 82 13.22 11.16 21.97
CA LEU A 82 14.03 11.57 23.10
C LEU A 82 13.36 12.79 23.77
N SER A 83 13.05 12.66 25.05
CA SER A 83 12.60 13.78 25.88
C SER A 83 13.78 14.67 26.26
N ASP A 84 13.51 15.95 26.55
CA ASP A 84 14.49 16.88 27.10
C ASP A 84 15.03 16.41 28.47
N SER A 85 14.26 15.56 29.18
CA SER A 85 14.69 14.86 30.39
C SER A 85 15.65 13.69 30.14
N GLY A 86 15.98 13.37 28.88
CA GLY A 86 16.80 12.22 28.50
C GLY A 86 16.06 10.87 28.49
N GLU A 87 14.74 10.87 28.68
CA GLU A 87 13.92 9.66 28.57
C GLU A 87 13.75 9.25 27.10
N GLU A 88 13.99 7.97 26.82
CA GLU A 88 13.87 7.38 25.50
C GLU A 88 12.55 6.60 25.38
N PHE A 89 11.79 6.87 24.32
CA PHE A 89 10.57 6.16 23.99
C PHE A 89 10.65 5.56 22.59
N PHE A 90 10.29 4.29 22.47
CA PHE A 90 10.27 3.55 21.21
C PHE A 90 8.84 3.10 20.91
N PHE A 91 8.37 3.35 19.68
CA PHE A 91 7.06 2.92 19.21
C PHE A 91 7.22 2.12 17.91
N GLY A 92 6.53 0.98 17.83
CA GLY A 92 6.60 0.03 16.70
C GLY A 92 7.62 -1.10 16.90
N GLU A 93 7.92 -1.80 15.82
CA GLU A 93 8.87 -2.92 15.84
C GLU A 93 10.27 -2.46 16.29
N PRO A 94 11.00 -3.29 17.06
CA PRO A 94 12.34 -2.94 17.52
C PRO A 94 13.30 -2.73 16.34
N PHE A 95 14.06 -1.62 16.37
CA PHE A 95 15.09 -1.35 15.38
C PHE A 95 16.11 -2.50 15.37
N SER A 96 16.25 -3.18 14.24
CA SER A 96 17.17 -4.32 14.07
C SER A 96 18.65 -3.94 14.24
N LYS A 97 18.99 -2.64 14.17
CA LYS A 97 20.31 -2.10 14.53
C LYS A 97 20.14 -0.91 15.47
N LYS A 98 20.64 -1.05 16.71
CA LYS A 98 20.74 0.04 17.69
C LYS A 98 22.06 0.80 17.56
N THR A 99 22.41 1.23 16.36
CA THR A 99 23.56 2.12 16.14
C THR A 99 23.05 3.43 15.60
N PHE A 100 22.55 4.27 16.50
CA PHE A 100 22.36 5.68 16.22
C PHE A 100 23.72 6.35 16.42
N LEU A 101 24.39 6.74 15.33
CA LEU A 101 25.57 7.59 15.40
C LEU A 101 25.11 8.97 15.86
N MET A 102 25.05 9.16 17.17
CA MET A 102 24.91 10.47 17.77
C MET A 102 26.26 11.17 17.68
N THR A 103 26.51 11.79 16.54
CA THR A 103 27.56 12.81 16.41
C THR A 103 26.91 14.18 16.43
N LEU A 104 27.33 14.95 17.45
CA LEU A 104 27.08 16.35 17.81
C LEU A 104 25.96 16.61 18.82
#